data_AF-A0A815D2N6-F1
#
_entry.id   AF-A0A815D2N6-F1
#
_cell.length_a   1.000
_cell.length_b   1.000
_cell.length_c   1.000
_cell.angle_alpha   90.00
_cell.angle_beta   90.00
_cell.angle_gamma   90.00
#
_symmetry.space_group_name_H-M   'P 1'
#
loop_
_entity.id
_entity.type
_entity.pdbx_description
1 polymer ?
#
loop_
_entity_poly.entity_id
_entity_poly.type
_entity_poly.pdbx_seq_one_letter_code
_entity_poly.pdbx_strand_id
1 'polypeptide(L)' 'MKDELRLVRNDLNQLEQYEKRRDLLIYGISYTKDKNVTDIVLKLDNTLGLTLKENDFNAIHRLPPTKNSVDKTK' A
#
# COMPACT_ATOMS: atom_id res chain seq x y z
N MET A 1 25.86 -3.84 -22.86
CA MET A 1 25.08 -4.84 -22.08
C MET A 1 25.00 -4.58 -20.58
N LYS A 2 26.07 -4.63 -19.77
CA LYS A 2 25.94 -4.41 -18.31
C LYS A 2 25.47 -2.99 -17.94
N ASP A 3 25.97 -1.98 -18.63
CA ASP A 3 25.60 -0.58 -18.37
C ASP A 3 24.18 -0.26 -18.85
N GLU A 4 23.77 -0.78 -19.99
CA GLU A 4 22.39 -0.68 -20.50
C GLU A 4 21.40 -1.36 -19.55
N LEU A 5 21.74 -2.54 -19.00
CA LEU A 5 20.91 -3.22 -18.01
C LEU A 5 20.78 -2.40 -16.72
N ARG A 6 21.83 -1.66 -16.34
CA ARG A 6 21.80 -0.76 -15.18
C ARG A 6 20.91 0.45 -15.42
N LEU A 7 20.95 1.03 -16.62
CA LEU A 7 20.08 2.14 -17.01
C LEU A 7 18.61 1.73 -16.97
N VAL A 8 18.26 0.61 -17.60
CA VAL A 8 16.89 0.10 -17.61
C VAL A 8 16.36 -0.17 -16.19
N ARG A 9 17.21 -0.71 -15.28
CA ARG A 9 16.82 -0.90 -13.88
C ARG A 9 16.55 0.42 -13.16
N ASN A 10 17.33 1.46 -13.42
CA ASN A 10 17.13 2.77 -12.80
C ASN A 10 15.82 3.40 -13.28
N ASP A 11 15.56 3.33 -14.59
CA ASP A 11 14.33 3.88 -15.17
C ASP A 11 13.09 3.14 -14.63
N LEU A 12 13.16 1.81 -14.52
CA LEU A 12 12.09 1.00 -13.93
C LEU A 12 11.83 1.38 -12.46
N ASN A 13 12.88 1.53 -11.66
CA ASN A 13 12.75 1.96 -10.28
C ASN A 13 12.15 3.37 -10.17
N GLN A 14 12.52 4.29 -11.07
CA GLN A 14 11.95 5.64 -11.08
C GLN A 14 10.46 5.63 -11.43
N LEU A 15 10.05 4.81 -12.40
CA LEU A 15 8.66 4.64 -12.78
C LEU A 15 7.84 4.05 -11.62
N GLU A 16 8.33 2.99 -10.98
CA GLU A 16 7.66 2.42 -9.81
C GLU A 16 7.52 3.42 -8.66
N GLN A 17 8.56 4.22 -8.40
CA GLN A 17 8.49 5.26 -7.37
C GLN A 17 7.49 6.36 -7.74
N TYR A 18 7.43 6.74 -9.02
CA TYR A 18 6.49 7.75 -9.50
C TYR A 18 5.04 7.28 -9.33
N GLU A 19 4.76 6.00 -9.61
CA GLU A 19 3.44 5.40 -9.39
C GLU A 19 3.08 5.39 -7.89
N LYS A 20 3.99 4.91 -7.04
CA LYS A 20 3.79 4.82 -5.58
C LYS A 20 3.57 6.16 -4.88
N ARG A 21 3.92 7.30 -5.49
CA ARG A 21 3.64 8.64 -4.91
C ARG A 21 2.16 8.91 -4.72
N ARG A 22 1.30 8.21 -5.46
CA ARG A 22 -0.16 8.34 -5.36
C ARG A 22 -0.78 7.35 -4.37
N ASP A 23 0.03 6.46 -3.81
CA ASP A 23 -0.42 5.45 -2.84
C ASP A 23 -0.37 6.00 -1.41
N LEU A 24 -1.35 5.60 -0.60
CA LEU A 24 -1.36 5.85 0.84
C LEU A 24 -1.08 4.56 1.60
N LEU A 25 -0.04 4.57 2.43
CA LEU A 25 0.30 3.44 3.30
C LEU A 25 -0.30 3.64 4.70
N ILE A 26 -1.17 2.72 5.09
CA ILE A 26 -1.85 2.74 6.38
C ILE A 26 -1.30 1.60 7.25
N TYR A 27 -0.67 1.96 8.36
CA TYR A 27 -0.07 1.03 9.31
C TYR A 27 -0.94 0.85 10.56
N GLY A 28 -0.66 -0.20 11.36
CA GLY A 28 -1.33 -0.42 12.64
C GLY A 28 -2.76 -1.00 12.54
N ILE A 29 -3.25 -1.31 11.35
CA ILE A 29 -4.55 -1.95 11.17
C ILE A 29 -4.42 -3.44 11.51
N SER A 30 -5.05 -3.89 12.60
CA SER A 30 -5.07 -5.29 13.01
C SER A 30 -5.54 -6.21 11.88
N TYR A 31 -4.94 -7.40 11.80
CA TYR A 31 -5.34 -8.41 10.83
C TYR A 31 -6.54 -9.18 11.41
N THR A 32 -7.72 -8.97 10.84
CA THR A 32 -8.93 -9.71 11.19
C THR A 32 -9.41 -10.44 9.95
N LYS A 33 -9.53 -11.76 10.04
CA LYS A 33 -9.77 -12.68 8.92
C LYS A 33 -11.02 -12.34 8.09
N ASP A 34 -12.03 -11.74 8.72
CA ASP A 34 -13.35 -11.54 8.13
C ASP A 34 -13.71 -10.08 7.85
N LYS A 35 -12.74 -9.14 7.93
CA LYS A 35 -13.02 -7.73 7.62
C LYS A 35 -12.58 -7.37 6.21
N ASN A 36 -13.52 -6.82 5.44
CA ASN A 36 -13.23 -6.15 4.19
C ASN A 36 -12.33 -4.93 4.47
N VAL A 37 -11.20 -4.85 3.76
CA VAL A 37 -10.21 -3.77 3.93
C VAL A 37 -10.78 -2.45 3.43
N THR A 38 -11.62 -2.47 2.39
CA THR A 38 -12.30 -1.28 1.87
C THR A 38 -13.14 -0.61 2.95
N ASP A 39 -13.97 -1.36 3.68
CA ASP A 39 -14.80 -0.83 4.76
C ASP A 39 -13.97 -0.19 5.88
N ILE A 40 -12.77 -0.72 6.15
CA ILE A 40 -11.87 -0.15 7.14
C ILE A 40 -11.33 1.20 6.66
N VAL A 41 -10.93 1.30 5.39
CA VAL A 41 -10.40 2.53 4.80
C VAL A 41 -11.49 3.60 4.74
N LEU A 42 -12.71 3.26 4.32
CA LEU A 42 -13.83 4.21 4.30
C LEU A 42 -14.18 4.75 5.69
N LYS A 43 -13.99 3.97 6.75
CA LYS A 43 -14.18 4.45 8.13
C LYS A 43 -13.12 5.45 8.59
N LEU A 44 -11.99 5.57 7.89
CA LEU A 44 -10.96 6.57 8.22
C LEU A 44 -11.35 7.98 7.76
N ASP A 45 -12.37 8.13 6.92
CA ASP A 45 -12.95 9.41 6.45
C ASP A 45 -13.09 10.42 7.61
N ASN A 46 -13.85 10.03 8.64
CA ASN A 46 -14.11 10.87 9.81
C ASN A 46 -12.86 11.21 10.62
N THR A 47 -11.84 10.34 10.60
CA THR A 47 -10.61 10.56 11.37
C THR A 47 -9.66 11.50 10.63
N LEU A 48 -9.68 11.47 9.29
CA LEU A 48 -8.82 12.27 8.44
C LEU A 48 -9.50 13.57 7.95
N GLY A 49 -10.80 13.73 8.20
CA GLY A 49 -11.59 14.86 7.71
C GLY A 49 -11.75 14.86 6.19
N LEU A 50 -11.74 13.66 5.57
CA LEU A 50 -11.76 13.49 4.12
C LEU A 50 -12.96 12.66 3.72
N THR A 51 -13.89 13.20 2.93
CA THR A 51 -15.01 12.40 2.42
C THR A 51 -14.53 11.38 1.40
N LEU A 52 -14.46 10.10 1.79
CA LEU A 52 -13.94 9.01 0.96
C LEU A 52 -15.09 8.20 0.35
N LYS A 53 -15.05 7.98 -0.97
CA LYS A 53 -15.97 7.10 -1.70
C LYS A 53 -15.20 5.95 -2.32
N GLU A 54 -15.88 4.82 -2.56
CA GLU A 54 -15.23 3.65 -3.17
C GLU A 54 -14.56 3.95 -4.51
N ASN A 55 -15.15 4.84 -5.31
CA ASN A 55 -14.64 5.22 -6.63
C ASN A 55 -13.41 6.13 -6.57
N ASP A 56 -13.00 6.61 -5.38
CA ASP A 56 -11.82 7.44 -5.21
C ASP A 56 -10.52 6.61 -5.19
N PHE A 57 -10.63 5.28 -5.17
CA PHE A 57 -9.50 4.37 -5.06
C PHE A 57 -9.35 3.49 -6.31
N ASN A 58 -8.13 3.41 -6.85
CA ASN A 58 -7.80 2.46 -7.91
C ASN A 58 -7.70 1.02 -7.40
N ALA A 59 -7.09 0.83 -6.22
CA ALA A 59 -6.94 -0.48 -5.60
C ALA A 59 -6.78 -0.33 -4.07
N ILE A 60 -7.36 -1.25 -3.32
CA ILE A 60 -7.20 -1.35 -1.86
C ILE A 60 -6.85 -2.79 -1.51
N HIS A 61 -5.69 -2.99 -0.89
CA HIS A 61 -5.25 -4.32 -0.49
C HIS A 61 -4.27 -4.27 0.68
N ARG A 62 -4.10 -5.40 1.36
CA ARG A 62 -3.02 -5.58 2.33
C ARG A 62 -1.72 -5.82 1.58
N LEU A 63 -0.66 -5.15 1.98
CA LEU A 63 0.67 -5.55 1.56
C LEU A 63 1.01 -6.93 2.14
N PRO A 64 1.69 -7.80 1.38
CA PRO A 64 2.14 -9.08 1.90
C PRO A 64 3.05 -8.87 3.11
N PRO A 65 2.98 -9.73 4.13
CA PRO A 65 3.88 -9.64 5.27
C PRO A 65 5.32 -9.70 4.77
N THR A 66 6.12 -8.71 5.15
CA THR A 66 7.56 -8.75 4.90
C THR A 66 8.15 -9.93 5.68
N LYS A 67 9.23 -10.55 5.20
CA LYS A 67 9.87 -11.70 5.89
C LYS A 67 10.25 -11.41 7.37
N ASN A 68 10.31 -10.14 7.76
CA ASN A 68 10.62 -9.70 9.12
C ASN A 68 9.39 -9.35 9.97
N SER A 69 8.18 -9.36 9.40
CA SER A 69 6.93 -9.04 10.10
C SER A 69 6.12 -10.30 10.46
N VAL A 70 6.81 -11.40 10.79
CA VAL A 70 6.20 -12.47 11.58
C VAL A 70 6.15 -11.94 13.01
N ASP A 71 4.94 -11.63 13.45
CA ASP A 71 4.62 -11.16 14.78
C ASP A 71 5.19 -12.15 15.81
N LYS A 72 6.30 -11.78 16.46
CA LYS A 72 6.85 -12.52 17.61
C LYS A 72 6.03 -12.12 18.84
N THR A 73 4.76 -12.45 18.86
CA THR A 73 3.92 -12.23 20.03
C THR A 73 3.31 -13.55 20.46
N LYS A 74 4.01 -14.16 21.44
CA LYS A 74 3.68 -15.29 22.32
C LYS A 74 3.55 -16.69 21.72
#